data_AF-A0A1G6XZV4-F1
#
_entry.id   AF-A0A1G6XZV4-F1
#
_cell.length_a   1.000
_cell.length_b   1.000
_cell.length_c   1.000
_cell.angle_alpha   90.00
_cell.angle_beta   90.00
_cell.angle_gamma   90.00
#
_symmetry.space_group_name_H-M   'P 1'
#
loop_
_entity.id
_entity.type
_entity.pdbx_description
1 polymer ?
#
loop_
_entity_poly.entity_id
_entity_poly.type
_entity_poly.pdbx_seq_one_letter_code
_entity_poly.pdbx_strand_id
1 'polypeptide(L)'
;MDRVVKVDQDSLRAQLQKKLPPKVRLFQLEDIPGVMRSRMGWPVAAILMERWFNGAAFRMPAEMKESRSPHRLNQLSSVHLEESIVTMSWALRFARVQTAMATLQSEWATAKGIKELRQKIKDQTFGKTLKLWRFGDFNQSAKVLDATCQVNYLTFGKLSDPMDDFYGAMGEAQLKVAASGFVSTGSNGSITVDIDELAFYLRDSYDFNDGIPLMSQPLGFWGTTGVERHFQLRRDIPISDQWVHTDSADVAATKYEVQNNDFRRWSALQGRGGDFMVLSDVHRVRLAFPLRFDLQ
;
A
#
# COMPACT_ATOMS: atom_id res chain seq x y z
N MET A 1 0.42 -73.44 21.93
CA MET A 1 -0.81 -72.94 21.28
C MET A 1 -0.79 -71.43 21.38
N ASP A 2 -0.20 -70.75 20.41
CA ASP A 2 -0.23 -69.28 20.36
C ASP A 2 -1.35 -68.83 19.43
N ARG A 3 -2.44 -68.34 20.04
CA ARG A 3 -3.52 -67.66 19.32
C ARG A 3 -3.02 -66.28 18.93
N VAL A 4 -2.56 -66.13 17.69
CA VAL A 4 -2.38 -64.82 17.07
C VAL A 4 -3.77 -64.18 16.92
N VAL A 5 -4.06 -63.18 17.75
CA VAL A 5 -5.26 -62.35 17.65
C VAL A 5 -5.16 -61.54 16.35
N LYS A 6 -5.92 -61.93 15.32
CA LYS A 6 -6.13 -61.09 14.13
C LYS A 6 -6.99 -59.89 14.57
N VAL A 7 -6.33 -58.79 14.91
CA VAL A 7 -6.98 -57.50 15.09
C VAL A 7 -7.50 -57.07 13.74
N ASP A 8 -8.83 -56.90 13.64
CA ASP A 8 -9.45 -56.24 12.51
C ASP A 8 -9.00 -54.77 12.51
N GLN A 9 -8.00 -54.49 11.67
CA GLN A 9 -7.33 -53.20 11.60
C GLN A 9 -8.30 -52.08 11.17
N ASP A 10 -9.35 -52.41 10.41
CA ASP A 10 -10.32 -51.42 9.93
C ASP A 10 -11.31 -51.04 11.04
N SER A 11 -11.76 -52.01 11.84
CA SER A 11 -12.55 -51.74 13.05
C SER A 11 -11.76 -50.95 14.10
N LEU A 12 -10.49 -51.30 14.32
CA LEU A 12 -9.62 -50.57 15.24
C LEU A 12 -9.36 -49.13 14.75
N ARG A 13 -9.12 -48.93 13.45
CA ARG A 13 -8.99 -47.59 12.85
C ARG A 13 -10.26 -46.75 13.02
N ALA A 14 -11.43 -47.33 12.76
CA ALA A 14 -12.71 -46.63 12.92
C ALA A 14 -12.98 -46.24 14.39
N GLN A 15 -12.61 -47.11 15.34
CA GLN A 15 -12.74 -46.83 16.78
C GLN A 15 -11.76 -45.75 17.25
N LEU A 16 -10.52 -45.75 16.76
CA LEU A 16 -9.54 -44.71 17.06
C LEU A 16 -9.95 -43.37 16.45
N GLN A 17 -10.52 -43.36 15.25
CA GLN A 17 -11.00 -42.15 14.60
C GLN A 17 -12.16 -41.50 15.34
N LYS A 18 -13.03 -42.29 15.99
CA LYS A 18 -14.08 -41.77 16.89
C LYS A 18 -13.56 -41.15 18.18
N LYS A 19 -12.31 -41.43 18.57
CA LYS A 19 -11.66 -40.84 19.76
C LYS A 19 -10.84 -39.60 19.43
N LEU A 20 -10.63 -39.29 18.15
CA LEU A 20 -9.93 -38.08 17.75
C LEU A 20 -10.82 -36.86 18.00
N PRO A 21 -10.23 -35.72 18.42
CA PRO A 21 -10.93 -34.44 18.43
C PRO A 21 -11.45 -34.08 17.02
N PRO A 22 -12.41 -33.14 16.92
CA PRO A 22 -13.02 -32.78 15.64
C PRO A 22 -11.95 -32.34 14.63
N LYS A 23 -12.23 -32.60 13.35
CA LYS A 23 -11.38 -32.16 12.26
C LYS A 23 -11.68 -30.68 11.98
N VAL A 24 -10.71 -29.81 12.21
CA VAL A 24 -10.85 -28.34 12.09
C VAL A 24 -9.86 -27.82 11.05
N ARG A 25 -10.30 -26.85 10.23
CA ARG A 25 -9.45 -26.15 9.26
C ARG A 25 -8.58 -25.12 9.98
N LEU A 26 -7.29 -25.11 9.68
CA LEU A 26 -6.37 -24.10 10.20
C LEU A 26 -6.60 -22.75 9.53
N PHE A 27 -6.37 -21.66 10.27
CA PHE A 27 -6.28 -20.32 9.71
C PHE A 27 -5.10 -20.26 8.73
N GLN A 28 -5.32 -19.72 7.54
CA GLN A 28 -4.31 -19.62 6.49
C GLN A 28 -4.12 -18.19 5.98
N LEU A 29 -3.07 -17.98 5.17
CA LEU A 29 -2.70 -16.67 4.63
C LEU A 29 -3.87 -15.97 3.88
N GLU A 30 -4.63 -16.72 3.08
CA GLU A 30 -5.79 -16.19 2.35
C GLU A 30 -6.98 -15.80 3.24
N ASP A 31 -7.00 -16.20 4.51
CA ASP A 31 -8.07 -15.84 5.44
C ASP A 31 -7.89 -14.42 6.02
N ILE A 32 -6.70 -13.82 5.87
CA ILE A 32 -6.36 -12.51 6.44
C ILE A 32 -7.34 -11.40 6.01
N PRO A 33 -7.70 -11.24 4.73
CA PRO A 33 -8.64 -10.20 4.32
C PRO A 33 -10.02 -10.36 4.98
N GLY A 34 -10.48 -11.60 5.17
CA GLY A 34 -11.72 -11.91 5.86
C GLY A 34 -11.70 -11.46 7.32
N VAL A 35 -10.58 -11.65 8.00
CA VAL A 35 -10.36 -11.19 9.39
C VAL A 35 -10.27 -9.66 9.46
N MET A 36 -9.49 -9.03 8.56
CA MET A 36 -9.40 -7.57 8.45
C MET A 36 -10.80 -6.94 8.37
N ARG A 37 -11.65 -7.47 7.49
CA ARG A 37 -13.02 -6.95 7.30
C ARG A 37 -13.92 -7.21 8.50
N SER A 38 -14.04 -8.47 8.93
CA SER A 38 -15.09 -8.91 9.85
C SER A 38 -14.77 -8.73 11.33
N ARG A 39 -13.48 -8.66 11.69
CA ARG A 39 -13.02 -8.60 13.10
C ARG A 39 -12.36 -7.29 13.46
N MET A 40 -11.71 -6.64 12.49
CA MET A 40 -10.88 -5.47 12.75
C MET A 40 -11.53 -4.16 12.27
N GLY A 41 -12.56 -4.25 11.43
CA GLY A 41 -13.16 -3.08 10.81
C GLY A 41 -12.20 -2.40 9.83
N TRP A 42 -11.41 -3.19 9.11
CA TRP A 42 -10.42 -2.72 8.13
C TRP A 42 -10.83 -3.07 6.70
N PRO A 43 -11.90 -2.45 6.17
CA PRO A 43 -12.42 -2.79 4.86
C PRO A 43 -11.47 -2.40 3.72
N VAL A 44 -10.73 -1.28 3.83
CA VAL A 44 -9.84 -0.84 2.75
C VAL A 44 -8.61 -1.73 2.68
N ALA A 45 -8.00 -2.05 3.83
CA ALA A 45 -6.90 -3.02 3.90
C ALA A 45 -7.29 -4.39 3.33
N ALA A 46 -8.49 -4.88 3.70
CA ALA A 46 -9.01 -6.14 3.20
C ALA A 46 -9.15 -6.15 1.66
N ILE A 47 -9.71 -5.08 1.08
CA ILE A 47 -9.90 -4.98 -0.38
C ILE A 47 -8.56 -4.93 -1.12
N LEU A 48 -7.57 -4.20 -0.60
CA LEU A 48 -6.22 -4.16 -1.19
C LEU A 48 -5.55 -5.54 -1.16
N MET A 49 -5.64 -6.23 -0.03
CA MET A 49 -5.06 -7.57 0.10
C MET A 49 -5.77 -8.60 -0.78
N GLU A 50 -7.10 -8.55 -0.88
CA GLU A 50 -7.87 -9.36 -1.83
C GLU A 50 -7.48 -9.09 -3.27
N ARG A 51 -7.28 -7.82 -3.63
CA ARG A 51 -6.79 -7.45 -4.96
C ARG A 51 -5.43 -8.09 -5.22
N TRP A 52 -4.52 -8.06 -4.25
CA TRP A 52 -3.22 -8.70 -4.38
C TRP A 52 -3.37 -10.21 -4.62
N PHE A 53 -4.11 -10.93 -3.77
CA PHE A 53 -4.36 -12.38 -3.93
C PHE A 53 -5.04 -12.70 -5.27
N ASN A 54 -5.92 -11.82 -5.74
CA ASN A 54 -6.65 -12.02 -6.97
C ASN A 54 -5.85 -11.69 -8.24
N GLY A 55 -4.79 -10.91 -8.13
CA GLY A 55 -3.91 -10.54 -9.23
C GLY A 55 -3.17 -11.72 -9.83
N ALA A 56 -2.78 -11.59 -11.11
CA ALA A 56 -1.83 -12.51 -11.73
C ALA A 56 -0.49 -12.44 -10.98
N ALA A 57 0.23 -13.57 -10.89
CA ALA A 57 1.54 -13.59 -10.24
C ALA A 57 2.46 -12.54 -10.87
N PHE A 58 2.81 -11.53 -10.09
CA PHE A 58 3.63 -10.41 -10.54
C PHE A 58 4.46 -9.88 -9.38
N ARG A 59 5.76 -9.76 -9.63
CA ARG A 59 6.73 -9.20 -8.69
C ARG A 59 7.19 -7.84 -9.21
N MET A 60 6.91 -6.78 -8.46
CA MET A 60 7.18 -5.42 -8.89
C MET A 60 8.69 -5.12 -8.95
N PRO A 61 9.21 -4.59 -10.07
CA PRO A 61 10.60 -4.15 -10.16
C PRO A 61 10.81 -2.80 -9.47
N ALA A 62 12.07 -2.52 -9.06
CA ALA A 62 12.42 -1.28 -8.37
C ALA A 62 12.11 -0.02 -9.19
N GLU A 63 12.30 -0.09 -10.51
CA GLU A 63 11.99 1.01 -11.43
C GLU A 63 10.52 1.43 -11.38
N MET A 64 9.61 0.47 -11.18
CA MET A 64 8.18 0.75 -11.03
C MET A 64 7.90 1.44 -9.67
N LYS A 65 8.48 0.93 -8.58
CA LYS A 65 8.39 1.54 -7.24
C LYS A 65 8.93 2.96 -7.21
N GLU A 66 9.94 3.26 -8.01
CA GLU A 66 10.59 4.58 -8.08
C GLU A 66 9.98 5.48 -9.17
N SER A 67 9.01 5.00 -9.95
CA SER A 67 8.45 5.72 -11.11
C SER A 67 9.56 6.13 -12.10
N ARG A 68 10.46 5.21 -12.46
CA ARG A 68 11.53 5.39 -13.46
C ARG A 68 11.17 4.70 -14.78
N SER A 69 11.77 5.15 -15.88
CA SER A 69 11.62 4.49 -17.19
C SER A 69 12.09 3.02 -17.12
N PRO A 70 11.38 2.05 -17.73
CA PRO A 70 10.19 2.19 -18.59
C PRO A 70 8.86 2.16 -17.83
N HIS A 71 8.86 2.19 -16.50
CA HIS A 71 7.70 2.03 -15.62
C HIS A 71 7.29 3.32 -14.91
N ARG A 72 7.15 4.42 -15.67
CA ARG A 72 6.63 5.67 -15.10
C ARG A 72 5.19 5.46 -14.64
N LEU A 73 4.83 6.04 -13.51
CA LEU A 73 3.52 5.88 -12.87
C LEU A 73 2.36 6.24 -13.82
N ASN A 74 2.50 7.31 -14.61
CA ASN A 74 1.50 7.75 -15.59
C ASN A 74 1.39 6.84 -16.83
N GLN A 75 2.26 5.84 -16.98
CA GLN A 75 2.29 4.88 -18.07
C GLN A 75 1.81 3.49 -17.64
N LEU A 76 1.58 3.27 -16.34
CA LEU A 76 1.10 1.99 -15.82
C LEU A 76 -0.38 1.79 -16.18
N SER A 77 -0.72 0.54 -16.55
CA SER A 77 -2.10 0.11 -16.71
C SER A 77 -2.76 -0.16 -15.36
N SER A 78 -4.09 -0.31 -15.35
CA SER A 78 -4.86 -0.63 -14.15
C SER A 78 -4.50 -1.99 -13.51
N VAL A 79 -3.74 -2.83 -14.21
CA VAL A 79 -3.23 -4.10 -13.65
C VAL A 79 -2.15 -3.82 -12.60
N HIS A 80 -1.27 -2.84 -12.86
CA HIS A 80 -0.13 -2.51 -11.98
C HIS A 80 -0.31 -1.20 -11.21
N LEU A 81 -1.43 -0.51 -11.40
CA LEU A 81 -1.75 0.74 -10.74
C LEU A 81 -3.20 0.72 -10.26
N GLU A 82 -3.37 1.01 -8.99
CA GLU A 82 -4.66 1.16 -8.34
C GLU A 82 -4.95 2.60 -7.94
N GLU A 83 -6.10 3.12 -8.34
CA GLU A 83 -6.45 4.55 -8.23
C GLU A 83 -7.81 4.82 -7.56
N SER A 84 -8.52 3.80 -7.06
CA SER A 84 -9.93 3.90 -6.64
C SER A 84 -10.24 3.44 -5.21
N ILE A 85 -9.46 2.52 -4.63
CA ILE A 85 -9.70 1.89 -3.34
C ILE A 85 -9.31 2.83 -2.19
N VAL A 86 -8.13 3.46 -2.31
CA VAL A 86 -7.64 4.43 -1.33
C VAL A 86 -8.03 5.82 -1.81
N THR A 87 -8.90 6.51 -1.07
CA THR A 87 -9.27 7.91 -1.38
C THR A 87 -8.71 8.86 -0.33
N MET A 88 -8.46 10.10 -0.71
CA MET A 88 -8.12 11.18 0.22
C MET A 88 -9.26 11.47 1.19
N SER A 89 -10.51 11.32 0.77
CA SER A 89 -11.66 11.48 1.68
C SER A 89 -11.69 10.42 2.78
N TRP A 90 -11.31 9.17 2.48
CA TRP A 90 -11.10 8.13 3.49
C TRP A 90 -9.85 8.41 4.33
N ALA A 91 -8.72 8.73 3.69
CA ALA A 91 -7.44 8.93 4.37
C ALA A 91 -7.48 10.11 5.35
N LEU A 92 -8.18 11.19 5.01
CA LEU A 92 -8.31 12.37 5.88
C LEU A 92 -9.19 12.12 7.11
N ARG A 93 -9.77 10.92 7.29
CA ARG A 93 -10.41 10.52 8.56
C ARG A 93 -9.40 10.14 9.64
N PHE A 94 -8.14 9.91 9.27
CA PHE A 94 -7.08 9.52 10.18
C PHE A 94 -6.24 10.74 10.58
N ALA A 95 -6.12 10.99 11.89
CA ALA A 95 -5.42 12.17 12.41
C ALA A 95 -3.97 12.31 11.88
N ARG A 96 -3.25 11.19 11.73
CA ARG A 96 -1.88 11.20 11.20
C ARG A 96 -1.79 11.72 9.76
N VAL A 97 -2.80 11.44 8.93
CA VAL A 97 -2.85 11.93 7.55
C VAL A 97 -3.16 13.42 7.53
N GLN A 98 -4.08 13.89 8.38
CA GLN A 98 -4.36 15.32 8.54
C GLN A 98 -3.12 16.09 8.97
N THR A 99 -2.37 15.56 9.96
CA THR A 99 -1.10 16.15 10.41
C THR A 99 -0.07 16.19 9.27
N ALA A 100 0.14 15.08 8.57
CA ALA A 100 1.07 15.00 7.43
C ALA A 100 0.70 16.00 6.32
N MET A 101 -0.59 16.14 6.01
CA MET A 101 -1.07 17.10 5.03
C MET A 101 -0.87 18.53 5.49
N ALA A 102 -1.18 18.87 6.75
CA ALA A 102 -0.96 20.19 7.29
C ALA A 102 0.52 20.60 7.24
N THR A 103 1.42 19.69 7.65
CA THR A 103 2.88 19.88 7.57
C THR A 103 3.33 20.08 6.13
N LEU A 104 2.91 19.19 5.21
CA LEU A 104 3.31 19.30 3.82
C LEU A 104 2.75 20.58 3.18
N GLN A 105 1.54 20.99 3.53
CA GLN A 105 0.94 22.24 3.05
C GLN A 105 1.71 23.48 3.53
N SER A 106 2.25 23.49 4.76
CA SER A 106 3.05 24.61 5.25
C SER A 106 4.50 24.60 4.73
N GLU A 107 5.04 23.42 4.42
CA GLU A 107 6.47 23.23 4.16
C GLU A 107 6.79 22.75 2.73
N TRP A 108 5.81 22.68 1.82
CA TRP A 108 6.04 22.15 0.46
C TRP A 108 7.13 22.92 -0.30
N ALA A 109 7.26 24.23 -0.06
CA ALA A 109 8.16 25.15 -0.74
C ALA A 109 9.62 25.09 -0.23
N THR A 110 10.13 23.90 0.07
CA THR A 110 11.56 23.71 0.42
C THR A 110 12.48 24.05 -0.76
N ALA A 111 13.78 24.25 -0.51
CA ALA A 111 14.76 24.46 -1.58
C ALA A 111 14.73 23.35 -2.66
N LYS A 112 14.51 22.09 -2.26
CA LYS A 112 14.34 20.96 -3.19
C LYS A 112 13.02 21.05 -3.95
N GLY A 113 11.93 21.38 -3.26
CA GLY A 113 10.61 21.54 -3.87
C GLY A 113 10.54 22.68 -4.89
N ILE A 114 11.16 23.83 -4.56
CA ILE A 114 11.27 24.96 -5.48
C ILE A 114 12.19 24.64 -6.67
N LYS A 115 13.25 23.86 -6.46
CA LYS A 115 14.09 23.36 -7.56
C LYS A 115 13.29 22.46 -8.51
N GLU A 116 12.48 21.55 -7.99
CA GLU A 116 11.61 20.68 -8.81
C GLU A 116 10.54 21.49 -9.55
N LEU A 117 9.86 22.41 -8.87
CA LEU A 117 8.91 23.36 -9.47
C LEU A 117 9.55 24.11 -10.64
N ARG A 118 10.75 24.66 -10.43
CA ARG A 118 11.51 25.38 -11.47
C ARG A 118 11.82 24.48 -12.65
N GLN A 119 12.29 23.27 -12.41
CA GLN A 119 12.64 22.34 -13.49
C GLN A 119 11.42 22.00 -14.34
N LYS A 120 10.30 21.63 -13.70
CA LYS A 120 9.06 21.27 -14.41
C LYS A 120 8.48 22.44 -15.20
N ILE A 121 8.54 23.66 -14.65
CA ILE A 121 8.12 24.86 -15.38
C ILE A 121 9.05 25.12 -16.56
N LYS A 122 10.38 25.04 -16.39
CA LYS A 122 11.34 25.24 -17.49
C LYS A 122 11.11 24.24 -18.63
N ASP A 123 10.94 22.95 -18.31
CA ASP A 123 10.68 21.89 -19.28
C ASP A 123 9.38 22.12 -20.07
N GLN A 124 8.33 22.59 -19.39
CA GLN A 124 7.05 22.91 -20.03
C GLN A 124 7.03 24.26 -20.73
N THR A 125 7.90 25.21 -20.34
CA THR A 125 8.05 26.50 -21.01
C THR A 125 8.80 26.35 -22.33
N PHE A 126 9.66 25.33 -22.46
CA PHE A 126 10.41 25.09 -23.70
C PHE A 126 9.46 24.99 -24.91
N GLY A 127 9.66 25.87 -25.88
CA GLY A 127 8.83 25.96 -27.10
C GLY A 127 7.50 26.71 -26.94
N LYS A 128 7.14 27.21 -25.75
CA LYS A 128 5.98 28.10 -25.58
C LYS A 128 6.33 29.54 -25.97
N THR A 129 5.46 30.16 -26.75
CA THR A 129 5.51 31.60 -27.11
C THR A 129 4.63 32.46 -26.20
N LEU A 130 3.81 31.83 -25.35
CA LEU A 130 2.86 32.52 -24.46
C LEU A 130 3.60 33.21 -23.30
N LYS A 131 3.33 34.50 -23.12
CA LYS A 131 3.85 35.29 -21.99
C LYS A 131 3.22 34.93 -20.65
N LEU A 132 1.99 34.39 -20.66
CA LEU A 132 1.21 34.00 -19.49
C LEU A 132 0.51 32.66 -19.76
N TRP A 133 0.68 31.69 -18.86
CA TRP A 133 0.02 30.37 -18.95
C TRP A 133 -0.14 29.73 -17.58
N ARG A 134 -1.04 28.74 -17.44
CA ARG A 134 -1.27 28.03 -16.17
C ARG A 134 -0.42 26.77 -16.09
N PHE A 135 0.43 26.69 -15.08
CA PHE A 135 1.15 25.48 -14.68
C PHE A 135 0.25 24.64 -13.77
N GLY A 136 0.25 23.32 -13.98
CA GLY A 136 -0.60 22.39 -13.23
C GLY A 136 -2.07 22.44 -13.69
N ASP A 137 -2.62 21.29 -14.05
CA ASP A 137 -4.06 21.12 -14.29
C ASP A 137 -4.60 20.06 -13.34
N PHE A 138 -5.17 20.51 -12.22
CA PHE A 138 -5.67 19.62 -11.18
C PHE A 138 -6.93 18.85 -11.58
N ASN A 139 -7.52 19.09 -12.76
CA ASN A 139 -8.57 18.24 -13.33
C ASN A 139 -8.06 16.89 -13.82
N GLN A 140 -6.74 16.72 -13.89
CA GLN A 140 -6.11 15.45 -14.22
C GLN A 140 -5.99 14.53 -13.00
N SER A 141 -5.87 13.22 -13.27
CA SER A 141 -5.61 12.18 -12.26
C SER A 141 -4.27 12.37 -11.53
N ALA A 142 -4.16 11.82 -10.32
CA ALA A 142 -2.94 11.88 -9.50
C ALA A 142 -1.69 11.40 -10.25
N LYS A 143 -1.77 10.32 -11.06
CA LYS A 143 -0.62 9.83 -11.84
C LYS A 143 -0.10 10.85 -12.86
N VAL A 144 -1.01 11.64 -13.46
CA VAL A 144 -0.63 12.71 -14.39
C VAL A 144 0.02 13.85 -13.62
N LEU A 145 -0.54 14.24 -12.47
CA LEU A 145 0.05 15.28 -11.62
C LEU A 145 1.44 14.88 -11.11
N ASP A 146 1.64 13.61 -10.76
CA ASP A 146 2.92 13.03 -10.34
C ASP A 146 4.02 13.30 -11.37
N ALA A 147 3.69 13.15 -12.67
CA ALA A 147 4.62 13.41 -13.75
C ALA A 147 4.79 14.92 -14.04
N THR A 148 3.70 15.69 -14.02
CA THR A 148 3.66 17.03 -14.65
C THR A 148 3.83 18.19 -13.68
N CYS A 149 3.38 18.09 -12.43
CA CYS A 149 3.37 19.22 -11.51
C CYS A 149 3.54 18.88 -10.02
N GLN A 150 3.89 17.63 -9.68
CA GLN A 150 4.34 17.26 -8.34
C GLN A 150 5.66 17.95 -8.00
N VAL A 151 5.75 18.60 -6.85
CA VAL A 151 6.92 19.41 -6.49
C VAL A 151 7.59 18.96 -5.21
N ASN A 152 6.83 18.39 -4.27
CA ASN A 152 7.40 17.89 -3.02
C ASN A 152 6.59 16.71 -2.46
N TYR A 153 7.12 16.05 -1.43
CA TYR A 153 6.45 14.95 -0.75
C TYR A 153 6.89 14.86 0.71
N LEU A 154 6.10 14.14 1.50
CA LEU A 154 6.37 13.79 2.88
C LEU A 154 6.09 12.30 3.06
N THR A 155 7.03 11.57 3.66
CA THR A 155 6.78 10.21 4.14
C THR A 155 6.29 10.26 5.58
N PHE A 156 5.29 9.46 5.91
CA PHE A 156 4.74 9.37 7.25
C PHE A 156 4.24 7.95 7.55
N GLY A 157 4.10 7.64 8.83
CA GLY A 157 3.83 6.29 9.31
C GLY A 157 4.98 5.80 10.19
N LYS A 158 4.66 5.01 11.21
CA LYS A 158 5.65 4.37 12.09
C LYS A 158 5.08 3.13 12.73
N LEU A 159 5.96 2.22 13.16
CA LEU A 159 5.58 0.97 13.86
C LEU A 159 4.76 1.19 15.14
N SER A 160 4.80 2.39 15.73
CA SER A 160 4.02 2.74 16.93
C SER A 160 2.67 3.39 16.63
N ASP A 161 2.31 3.58 15.36
CA ASP A 161 1.00 4.14 15.00
C ASP A 161 -0.14 3.19 15.34
N PRO A 162 -1.37 3.72 15.55
CA PRO A 162 -2.55 2.89 15.80
C PRO A 162 -2.71 1.79 14.75
N MET A 163 -3.05 0.59 15.23
CA MET A 163 -3.34 -0.54 14.37
C MET A 163 -4.79 -0.40 13.89
N ASP A 164 -4.95 0.35 12.80
CA ASP A 164 -6.23 0.67 12.17
C ASP A 164 -6.23 0.33 10.66
N ASP A 165 -7.35 0.57 9.98
CA ASP A 165 -7.53 0.26 8.57
C ASP A 165 -6.45 0.89 7.67
N PHE A 166 -6.05 2.14 7.96
CA PHE A 166 -4.97 2.78 7.20
C PHE A 166 -3.62 2.11 7.45
N TYR A 167 -3.34 1.66 8.67
CA TYR A 167 -2.10 0.93 8.95
C TYR A 167 -2.04 -0.39 8.16
N GLY A 168 -3.15 -1.13 8.10
CA GLY A 168 -3.24 -2.37 7.32
C GLY A 168 -3.23 -2.16 5.81
N ALA A 169 -3.70 -0.99 5.33
CA ALA A 169 -3.78 -0.66 3.91
C ALA A 169 -2.48 -0.08 3.34
N MET A 170 -1.79 0.77 4.10
CA MET A 170 -0.74 1.65 3.59
C MET A 170 0.53 1.68 4.47
N GLY A 171 0.49 1.16 5.70
CA GLY A 171 1.65 1.17 6.60
C GLY A 171 2.33 2.54 6.71
N GLU A 172 3.58 2.61 6.21
CA GLU A 172 4.30 3.86 5.94
C GLU A 172 4.02 4.32 4.50
N ALA A 173 3.48 5.52 4.34
CA ALA A 173 3.00 6.03 3.06
C ALA A 173 3.71 7.33 2.65
N GLN A 174 3.70 7.64 1.36
CA GLN A 174 4.11 8.94 0.83
C GLN A 174 2.88 9.80 0.54
N LEU A 175 2.81 10.98 1.17
CA LEU A 175 1.91 12.06 0.76
C LEU A 175 2.67 12.97 -0.20
N LYS A 176 2.10 13.22 -1.37
CA LYS A 176 2.69 14.08 -2.39
C LYS A 176 1.91 15.38 -2.51
N VAL A 177 2.62 16.44 -2.90
CA VAL A 177 2.03 17.75 -3.22
C VAL A 177 2.42 18.16 -4.63
N ALA A 178 1.40 18.53 -5.41
CA ALA A 178 1.51 19.20 -6.68
C ALA A 178 1.08 20.67 -6.53
N ALA A 179 1.67 21.53 -7.36
CA ALA A 179 1.41 22.97 -7.35
C ALA A 179 0.78 23.42 -8.67
N SER A 180 -0.12 24.39 -8.59
CA SER A 180 -0.76 25.02 -9.74
C SER A 180 -0.75 26.53 -9.59
N GLY A 181 -0.53 27.23 -10.69
CA GLY A 181 -0.41 28.69 -10.68
C GLY A 181 -0.17 29.29 -12.05
N PHE A 182 -0.12 30.61 -12.10
CA PHE A 182 0.13 31.35 -13.33
C PHE A 182 1.62 31.64 -13.50
N VAL A 183 2.20 31.20 -14.61
CA VAL A 183 3.57 31.45 -15.00
C VAL A 183 3.60 32.66 -15.93
N SER A 184 4.42 33.65 -15.60
CA SER A 184 4.64 34.87 -16.37
C SER A 184 6.08 34.97 -16.85
N THR A 185 6.27 35.40 -18.09
CA THR A 185 7.61 35.64 -18.68
C THR A 185 7.84 37.13 -18.87
N GLY A 186 8.83 37.68 -18.17
CA GLY A 186 9.26 39.07 -18.26
C GLY A 186 9.93 39.39 -19.60
N SER A 187 10.00 40.68 -19.93
CA SER A 187 10.63 41.18 -21.16
C SER A 187 12.14 40.89 -21.24
N ASN A 188 12.79 40.71 -20.10
CA ASN A 188 14.19 40.31 -19.97
C ASN A 188 14.40 38.78 -19.91
N GLY A 189 13.35 37.99 -20.13
CA GLY A 189 13.37 36.53 -20.04
C GLY A 189 13.26 35.98 -18.61
N SER A 190 13.02 36.81 -17.59
CA SER A 190 12.74 36.31 -16.25
C SER A 190 11.45 35.49 -16.24
N ILE A 191 11.43 34.36 -15.54
CA ILE A 191 10.23 33.55 -15.35
C ILE A 191 9.80 33.70 -13.90
N THR A 192 8.55 34.08 -13.68
CA THR A 192 7.92 34.11 -12.36
C THR A 192 6.71 33.20 -12.35
N VAL A 193 6.37 32.67 -11.18
CA VAL A 193 5.13 31.89 -11.00
C VAL A 193 4.40 32.34 -9.75
N ASP A 194 3.09 32.53 -9.89
CA ASP A 194 2.15 32.81 -8.80
C ASP A 194 1.31 31.55 -8.53
N ILE A 195 1.71 30.77 -7.52
CA ILE A 195 1.04 29.52 -7.12
C ILE A 195 -0.21 29.85 -6.31
N ASP A 196 -1.39 29.47 -6.82
CA ASP A 196 -2.70 29.77 -6.21
C ASP A 196 -3.42 28.53 -5.65
N GLU A 197 -2.99 27.33 -6.06
CA GLU A 197 -3.60 26.06 -5.64
C GLU A 197 -2.53 25.00 -5.39
N LEU A 198 -2.80 24.14 -4.40
CA LEU A 198 -2.07 22.92 -4.11
C LEU A 198 -2.98 21.70 -4.26
N ALA A 199 -2.39 20.56 -4.63
CA ALA A 199 -3.08 19.28 -4.74
C ALA A 199 -2.31 18.21 -3.98
N PHE A 200 -3.01 17.44 -3.15
CA PHE A 200 -2.45 16.38 -2.31
C PHE A 200 -3.01 15.03 -2.72
N TYR A 201 -2.16 14.02 -2.71
CA TYR A 201 -2.54 12.63 -2.97
C TYR A 201 -1.53 11.68 -2.33
N LEU A 202 -1.99 10.49 -1.97
CA LEU A 202 -1.16 9.41 -1.44
C LEU A 202 -0.57 8.60 -2.59
N ARG A 203 0.63 8.09 -2.34
CA ARG A 203 1.34 7.14 -3.19
C ARG A 203 1.99 6.08 -2.32
N ASP A 204 1.81 4.83 -2.71
CA ASP A 204 2.49 3.70 -2.07
C ASP A 204 2.66 2.51 -3.04
N SER A 205 3.47 1.53 -2.66
CA SER A 205 3.60 0.25 -3.36
C SER A 205 3.03 -0.87 -2.49
N TYR A 206 1.94 -1.50 -2.95
CA TYR A 206 1.36 -2.66 -2.27
C TYR A 206 2.05 -3.93 -2.78
N ASP A 207 3.12 -4.32 -2.09
CA ASP A 207 3.95 -5.45 -2.47
C ASP A 207 4.60 -6.13 -1.27
N PHE A 208 4.89 -7.42 -1.43
CA PHE A 208 5.56 -8.25 -0.43
C PHE A 208 6.99 -8.61 -0.85
N ASN A 209 7.76 -7.62 -1.33
CA ASN A 209 9.17 -7.82 -1.70
C ASN A 209 10.09 -7.46 -0.56
N ASP A 210 11.00 -8.37 -0.21
CA ASP A 210 12.02 -8.10 0.79
C ASP A 210 13.11 -7.17 0.24
N GLY A 211 13.44 -6.14 1.02
CA GLY A 211 14.50 -5.18 0.71
C GLY A 211 15.90 -5.70 1.03
N ILE A 212 16.01 -6.79 1.82
CA ILE A 212 17.29 -7.39 2.23
C ILE A 212 17.25 -8.90 1.92
N PRO A 213 18.24 -9.47 1.20
CA PRO A 213 18.22 -10.88 0.79
C PRO A 213 18.12 -11.93 1.91
N LEU A 214 18.42 -11.56 3.17
CA LEU A 214 18.52 -12.48 4.30
C LEU A 214 17.48 -12.24 5.41
N MET A 215 16.54 -11.30 5.22
CA MET A 215 15.52 -11.00 6.23
C MET A 215 14.20 -10.68 5.56
N SER A 216 13.17 -11.47 5.89
CA SER A 216 11.81 -11.18 5.46
C SER A 216 11.12 -10.24 6.44
N GLN A 217 10.45 -9.21 5.93
CA GLN A 217 9.78 -8.23 6.79
C GLN A 217 8.62 -8.89 7.55
N PRO A 218 8.57 -8.79 8.89
CA PRO A 218 7.45 -9.29 9.67
C PRO A 218 6.22 -8.38 9.51
N LEU A 219 5.07 -8.99 9.31
CA LEU A 219 3.76 -8.34 9.10
C LEU A 219 2.79 -8.59 10.27
N GLY A 220 3.32 -9.13 11.38
CA GLY A 220 2.59 -9.41 12.61
C GLY A 220 2.17 -10.87 12.76
N PHE A 221 1.54 -11.15 13.90
CA PHE A 221 1.04 -12.47 14.26
C PHE A 221 -0.47 -12.53 14.01
N TRP A 222 -0.88 -13.26 12.97
CA TRP A 222 -2.25 -13.31 12.49
C TRP A 222 -2.98 -14.57 12.93
N GLY A 223 -4.26 -14.44 13.21
CA GLY A 223 -5.16 -15.57 13.46
C GLY A 223 -6.61 -15.17 13.25
N THR A 224 -7.53 -16.06 13.61
CA THR A 224 -8.98 -15.88 13.35
C THR A 224 -9.59 -14.64 14.03
N THR A 225 -8.94 -14.11 15.05
CA THR A 225 -9.38 -12.96 15.84
C THR A 225 -8.70 -11.63 15.48
N GLY A 226 -7.73 -11.62 14.56
CA GLY A 226 -6.98 -10.41 14.18
C GLY A 226 -5.47 -10.58 14.19
N VAL A 227 -4.76 -9.46 14.19
CA VAL A 227 -3.29 -9.38 14.22
C VAL A 227 -2.77 -8.83 15.54
N GLU A 228 -1.58 -9.27 15.92
CA GLU A 228 -0.81 -8.74 17.05
C GLU A 228 0.62 -8.37 16.62
N ARG A 229 1.19 -7.35 17.28
CA ARG A 229 2.58 -6.89 17.03
C ARG A 229 3.60 -7.49 18.00
N HIS A 230 3.16 -8.00 19.14
CA HIS A 230 4.05 -8.53 20.15
C HIS A 230 4.56 -9.91 19.74
N PHE A 231 5.82 -10.19 20.08
CA PHE A 231 6.42 -11.48 19.81
C PHE A 231 5.57 -12.59 20.44
N GLN A 232 5.12 -13.52 19.60
CA GLN A 232 4.56 -14.79 20.02
C GLN A 232 5.52 -15.93 19.66
N LEU A 233 5.27 -17.12 20.23
CA LEU A 233 5.98 -18.32 19.81
C LEU A 233 5.81 -18.49 18.28
N ARG A 234 6.94 -18.49 17.57
CA ARG A 234 6.95 -18.55 16.11
C ARG A 234 6.21 -19.78 15.60
N ARG A 235 5.17 -19.55 14.79
CA ARG A 235 4.42 -20.57 14.04
C ARG A 235 4.24 -20.07 12.62
N ASP A 236 4.71 -20.84 11.65
CA ASP A 236 4.58 -20.49 10.23
C ASP A 236 3.11 -20.55 9.79
N ILE A 237 2.64 -19.52 9.10
CA ILE A 237 1.27 -19.50 8.59
C ILE A 237 1.08 -20.54 7.46
N PRO A 238 0.00 -21.34 7.49
CA PRO A 238 -0.38 -22.16 6.35
C PRO A 238 -0.62 -21.32 5.10
N ILE A 239 -0.04 -21.73 3.97
CA ILE A 239 -0.21 -21.10 2.64
C ILE A 239 -1.06 -21.94 1.68
N SER A 240 -1.71 -22.97 2.20
CA SER A 240 -2.65 -23.85 1.51
C SER A 240 -3.59 -24.47 2.55
N ASP A 241 -4.76 -24.95 2.12
CA ASP A 241 -5.73 -25.54 3.04
C ASP A 241 -5.13 -26.70 3.82
N GLN A 242 -5.21 -26.61 5.15
CA GLN A 242 -4.76 -27.64 6.09
C GLN A 242 -5.84 -27.91 7.13
N TRP A 243 -5.98 -29.19 7.49
CA TRP A 243 -6.95 -29.65 8.47
C TRP A 243 -6.28 -30.51 9.52
N VAL A 244 -6.60 -30.29 10.79
CA VAL A 244 -6.04 -31.01 11.93
C VAL A 244 -7.15 -31.54 12.82
N HIS A 245 -6.87 -32.60 13.57
CA HIS A 245 -7.75 -33.07 14.63
C HIS A 245 -7.35 -32.36 15.94
N THR A 246 -8.10 -31.33 16.35
CA THR A 246 -7.84 -30.54 17.57
C THR A 246 -9.09 -29.81 18.03
N ASP A 247 -9.08 -29.19 19.21
CA ASP A 247 -10.18 -28.33 19.66
C ASP A 247 -10.24 -27.04 18.81
N SER A 248 -11.44 -26.65 18.39
CA SER A 248 -11.69 -25.38 17.71
C SER A 248 -11.22 -24.17 18.53
N ALA A 249 -11.25 -24.27 19.86
CA ALA A 249 -10.72 -23.24 20.75
C ALA A 249 -9.20 -23.04 20.58
N ASP A 250 -8.44 -24.12 20.37
CA ASP A 250 -6.99 -24.05 20.14
C ASP A 250 -6.67 -23.35 18.82
N VAL A 251 -7.43 -23.64 17.76
CA VAL A 251 -7.29 -22.98 16.46
C VAL A 251 -7.61 -21.49 16.58
N ALA A 252 -8.66 -21.14 17.34
CA ALA A 252 -9.05 -19.74 17.55
C ALA A 252 -8.03 -18.94 18.37
N ALA A 253 -7.33 -19.58 19.31
CA ALA A 253 -6.28 -18.96 20.12
C ALA A 253 -4.92 -18.89 19.40
N THR A 254 -4.73 -19.68 18.34
CA THR A 254 -3.45 -19.73 17.62
C THR A 254 -3.26 -18.48 16.76
N LYS A 255 -2.07 -17.89 16.85
CA LYS A 255 -1.55 -16.93 15.88
C LYS A 255 -0.35 -17.50 15.14
N TYR A 256 -0.17 -17.03 13.92
CA TYR A 256 0.91 -17.40 13.03
C TYR A 256 1.71 -16.15 12.67
N GLU A 257 3.03 -16.26 12.68
CA GLU A 257 3.87 -15.20 12.13
C GLU A 257 3.63 -15.12 10.62
N VAL A 258 3.39 -13.90 10.13
CA VAL A 258 3.26 -13.62 8.71
C VAL A 258 4.40 -12.74 8.26
N GLN A 259 5.04 -13.11 7.17
CA GLN A 259 6.14 -12.37 6.56
C GLN A 259 5.91 -12.20 5.06
N ASN A 260 6.64 -11.26 4.44
CA ASN A 260 6.61 -11.07 2.98
C ASN A 260 6.87 -12.39 2.21
N ASN A 261 7.79 -13.22 2.70
CA ASN A 261 8.14 -14.48 2.07
C ASN A 261 6.95 -15.47 2.03
N ASP A 262 6.01 -15.42 2.98
CA ASP A 262 4.82 -16.28 2.95
C ASP A 262 3.93 -15.94 1.76
N PHE A 263 3.74 -14.64 1.47
CA PHE A 263 3.06 -14.18 0.26
C PHE A 263 3.78 -14.64 -1.00
N ARG A 264 5.12 -14.59 -1.04
CA ARG A 264 5.88 -15.05 -2.22
C ARG A 264 5.80 -16.55 -2.44
N ARG A 265 5.87 -17.34 -1.37
CA ARG A 265 5.67 -18.79 -1.44
C ARG A 265 4.25 -19.11 -1.89
N TRP A 266 3.25 -18.43 -1.33
CA TRP A 266 1.86 -18.58 -1.75
C TRP A 266 1.68 -18.24 -3.24
N SER A 267 2.25 -17.14 -3.70
CA SER A 267 2.19 -16.71 -5.11
C SER A 267 2.81 -17.73 -6.06
N ALA A 268 3.98 -18.27 -5.70
CA ALA A 268 4.65 -19.31 -6.48
C ALA A 268 3.84 -20.61 -6.57
N LEU A 269 3.07 -20.95 -5.53
CA LEU A 269 2.21 -22.14 -5.52
C LEU A 269 0.92 -21.94 -6.34
N GLN A 270 0.28 -20.76 -6.21
CA GLN A 270 -1.04 -20.51 -6.79
C GLN A 270 -0.99 -19.93 -8.21
N GLY A 271 0.17 -19.43 -8.67
CA GLY A 271 0.27 -18.68 -9.93
C GLY A 271 -0.48 -17.34 -9.91
N ARG A 272 -0.77 -16.84 -8.70
CA ARG A 272 -1.51 -15.59 -8.41
C ARG A 272 -0.71 -14.75 -7.42
N GLY A 273 -1.21 -13.58 -6.99
CA GLY A 273 -0.49 -12.72 -6.05
C GLY A 273 0.33 -11.68 -6.78
N GLY A 274 -0.33 -10.58 -7.15
CA GLY A 274 0.22 -9.55 -8.01
C GLY A 274 0.45 -8.24 -7.28
N ASP A 275 1.69 -7.75 -7.30
CA ASP A 275 2.04 -6.44 -6.77
C ASP A 275 1.45 -5.29 -7.61
N PHE A 276 1.13 -4.16 -6.99
CA PHE A 276 0.66 -2.97 -7.70
C PHE A 276 0.98 -1.68 -6.95
N MET A 277 1.11 -0.59 -7.69
CA MET A 277 1.21 0.75 -7.13
C MET A 277 -0.17 1.21 -6.66
N VAL A 278 -0.22 1.98 -5.58
CA VAL A 278 -1.45 2.62 -5.09
C VAL A 278 -1.30 4.13 -5.21
N LEU A 279 -2.31 4.76 -5.79
CA LEU A 279 -2.52 6.19 -5.79
C LEU A 279 -3.92 6.50 -5.26
N SER A 280 -4.04 7.60 -4.51
CA SER A 280 -5.36 8.13 -4.20
C SER A 280 -5.89 9.06 -5.28
N ASP A 281 -7.16 9.43 -5.15
CA ASP A 281 -7.71 10.62 -5.79
C ASP A 281 -7.03 11.90 -5.25
N VAL A 282 -7.32 13.03 -5.90
CA VAL A 282 -6.66 14.31 -5.65
C VAL A 282 -7.49 15.16 -4.70
N HIS A 283 -6.89 15.58 -3.59
CA HIS A 283 -7.45 16.57 -2.69
C HIS A 283 -6.87 17.96 -2.99
N ARG A 284 -7.70 18.90 -3.45
CA ARG A 284 -7.28 20.25 -3.85
C ARG A 284 -7.50 21.25 -2.71
N VAL A 285 -6.55 22.17 -2.56
CA VAL A 285 -6.61 23.29 -1.62
C VAL A 285 -6.26 24.57 -2.36
N ARG A 286 -7.15 25.55 -2.31
CA ARG A 286 -6.87 26.90 -2.81
C ARG A 286 -6.17 27.70 -1.72
N LEU A 287 -5.09 28.39 -2.09
CA LEU A 287 -4.36 29.25 -1.17
C LEU A 287 -5.13 30.57 -0.97
N ALA A 288 -5.07 31.10 0.26
CA ALA A 288 -5.70 32.38 0.57
C ALA A 288 -5.12 33.53 -0.26
N PHE A 289 -3.80 33.47 -0.53
CA PHE A 289 -3.08 34.39 -1.39
C PHE A 289 -2.10 33.61 -2.27
N PRO A 290 -1.91 34.01 -3.54
CA PRO A 290 -0.90 33.39 -4.37
C PRO A 290 0.51 33.55 -3.79
N LEU A 291 1.31 32.48 -3.87
CA LEU A 291 2.72 32.49 -3.49
C LEU A 291 3.57 32.73 -4.73
N ARG A 292 4.30 33.85 -4.76
CA ARG A 292 5.17 34.24 -5.87
C ARG A 292 6.58 33.65 -5.72
N PHE A 293 7.08 33.06 -6.79
CA PHE A 293 8.45 32.57 -6.90
C PHE A 293 9.13 33.08 -8.16
N ASP A 294 10.38 33.55 -8.01
CA ASP A 294 11.26 33.90 -9.12
C ASP A 294 12.09 32.67 -9.52
N LEU A 295 11.99 32.27 -10.79
CA LEU A 295 12.49 30.98 -11.29
C LEU A 295 13.81 31.10 -12.08
N GLN A 296 14.67 32.05 -11.70
CA GLN A 296 16.02 32.21 -12.25
C GLN A 296 16.77 30.86 -12.29
#